data_AF-A0A2E9MYG4-F1
#
_entry.id   AF-A0A2E9MYG4-F1
#
_cell.length_a   1.000
_cell.length_b   1.000
_cell.length_c   1.000
_cell.angle_alpha   90.00
_cell.angle_beta   90.00
_cell.angle_gamma   90.00
#
_symmetry.space_group_name_H-M   'P 1'
#
loop_
_entity.id
_entity.type
_entity.pdbx_description
1 polymer ?
#
loop_
_entity_poly.entity_id
_entity_poly.type
_entity_poly.pdbx_seq_one_letter_code
_entity_poly.pdbx_strand_id
1 'polypeptide(L)'
;MKRLVAVLQLLLALILTVAVISTLVNMVLIATRPETISVVNAIIGQGVIIVCLAALAKVIGGKGWRALKGAPQDAKKNADEAD
;
A
#
# COMPACT_ATOMS: atom_id res chain seq x y z
N MET A 1 0.40 -6.08 21.37
CA MET A 1 0.87 -5.00 20.47
C MET A 1 0.93 -5.38 18.99
N LYS A 2 1.40 -6.59 18.62
CA LYS A 2 1.58 -7.02 17.21
C LYS A 2 0.31 -6.95 16.33
N ARG A 3 -0.87 -7.28 16.89
CA ARG A 3 -2.16 -7.20 16.17
C ARG A 3 -2.59 -5.77 15.85
N LEU A 4 -2.39 -4.82 16.76
CA LEU A 4 -2.67 -3.39 16.52
C LEU A 4 -1.79 -2.83 15.39
N VAL A 5 -0.51 -3.19 15.36
CA VAL A 5 0.41 -2.81 14.28
C VAL A 5 -0.04 -3.38 12.94
N ALA A 6 -0.52 -4.64 12.91
CA ALA A 6 -1.01 -5.27 11.69
C ALA A 6 -2.30 -4.61 11.16
N VAL A 7 -3.22 -4.22 12.06
CA VAL A 7 -4.43 -3.44 11.70
C VAL A 7 -4.04 -2.07 11.17
N LEU A 8 -3.10 -1.37 11.82
CA LEU A 8 -2.61 -0.07 11.36
C LEU A 8 -1.94 -0.17 9.98
N GLN A 9 -1.17 -1.23 9.72
CA GLN A 9 -0.58 -1.50 8.40
C GLN A 9 -1.62 -1.74 7.30
N LEU A 10 -2.70 -2.45 7.61
CA LEU A 10 -3.81 -2.64 6.67
C LEU A 10 -4.55 -1.32 6.39
N LEU A 11 -4.77 -0.50 7.42
CA LEU A 11 -5.40 0.80 7.29
C LEU A 11 -4.53 1.74 6.43
N LEU A 12 -3.21 1.74 6.64
CA LEU A 12 -2.25 2.47 5.81
C LEU A 12 -2.27 1.98 4.35
N ALA A 13 -2.31 0.67 4.13
CA ALA A 13 -2.41 0.10 2.78
C ALA A 13 -3.72 0.49 2.07
N LEU A 14 -4.83 0.57 2.82
CA LEU A 14 -6.11 1.03 2.30
C LEU A 14 -6.03 2.50 1.88
N ILE A 15 -5.48 3.37 2.73
CA ILE A 15 -5.27 4.80 2.42
C ILE A 15 -4.40 4.97 1.18
N LEU A 16 -3.29 4.23 1.08
CA LEU A 16 -2.40 4.25 -0.09
C LEU A 16 -3.14 3.82 -1.37
N THR A 17 -4.01 2.82 -1.27
CA THR A 17 -4.81 2.35 -2.41
C THR A 17 -5.79 3.43 -2.87
N VAL A 18 -6.49 4.07 -1.94
CA VAL A 18 -7.40 5.20 -2.26
C VAL A 18 -6.63 6.37 -2.85
N ALA A 19 -5.46 6.70 -2.31
CA ALA A 19 -4.61 7.77 -2.84
C ALA A 19 -4.16 7.49 -4.28
N VAL A 20 -3.80 6.24 -4.60
CA VAL A 20 -3.47 5.81 -5.97
C VAL A 20 -4.66 6.01 -6.91
N ILE A 21 -5.87 5.59 -6.51
CA ILE A 21 -7.08 5.75 -7.31
C ILE A 21 -7.40 7.24 -7.53
N SER A 22 -7.35 8.06 -6.48
CA SER A 22 -7.55 9.51 -6.60
C SER A 22 -6.52 10.17 -7.53
N THR A 23 -5.26 9.71 -7.48
CA THR A 23 -4.20 10.22 -8.36
C THR A 23 -4.46 9.84 -9.81
N LEU A 24 -4.96 8.62 -10.08
CA LEU A 24 -5.39 8.20 -11.42
C LEU A 24 -6.53 9.06 -11.97
N VAL A 25 -7.55 9.33 -11.14
CA VAL A 25 -8.66 10.21 -11.55
C VAL A 25 -8.17 11.62 -11.84
N ASN A 26 -7.30 12.17 -10.98
CA ASN A 26 -6.68 13.47 -11.18
C ASN A 26 -5.85 13.53 -12.47
N MET A 27 -5.11 12.46 -12.78
CA MET A 27 -4.33 12.34 -14.01
C MET A 27 -5.21 12.34 -15.26
N VAL A 28 -6.34 11.62 -15.25
CA VAL A 28 -7.32 11.63 -16.37
C VAL A 28 -7.90 13.03 -16.57
N LEU A 29 -8.22 13.74 -15.48
CA LEU A 29 -8.72 15.11 -15.55
C LEU A 29 -7.67 16.08 -16.12
N ILE A 30 -6.40 15.95 -15.72
CA ILE A 30 -5.29 16.75 -16.26
C ILE A 30 -5.06 16.43 -17.74
N ALA A 31 -5.21 15.18 -18.17
CA ALA A 31 -5.05 14.77 -19.57
C ALA A 31 -6.05 15.45 -20.53
N THR A 32 -7.17 15.97 -20.03
CA THR A 32 -8.15 16.72 -20.84
C THR A 32 -7.79 18.20 -21.05
N ARG A 33 -6.77 18.72 -20.34
CA ARG A 33 -6.30 20.10 -20.50
C ARG A 33 -5.38 20.21 -21.74
N PRO A 34 -5.56 21.22 -22.60
CA PRO A 34 -4.77 21.39 -23.82
C PRO A 34 -3.37 21.97 -23.55
N GLU A 35 -2.59 21.35 -22.67
CA GLU A 35 -1.22 21.75 -22.31
C GLU A 35 -0.24 20.61 -22.68
N THR A 36 0.08 20.50 -23.97
CA THR A 36 0.56 19.28 -24.62
C THR A 36 1.94 18.74 -24.20
N ILE A 37 2.80 19.55 -23.57
CA ILE A 37 4.15 19.10 -23.15
C ILE A 37 4.23 18.86 -21.63
N SER A 38 3.66 19.77 -20.84
CA SER A 38 3.67 19.69 -19.37
C SER A 38 2.81 18.54 -18.84
N VAL A 39 1.64 18.32 -19.46
CA VAL A 39 0.71 17.26 -19.06
C VAL A 39 1.30 15.88 -19.28
N VAL A 40 2.01 15.66 -20.39
CA VAL A 40 2.65 14.37 -20.70
C VAL A 40 3.76 14.04 -19.70
N ASN A 41 4.59 15.02 -19.34
CA ASN A 41 5.62 14.82 -18.32
C ASN A 41 5.01 14.55 -16.92
N ALA A 42 3.93 15.25 -16.57
CA ALA A 42 3.19 15.01 -15.33
C ALA A 42 2.56 13.61 -15.29
N ILE A 43 2.00 13.14 -16.41
CA ILE A 43 1.44 11.79 -16.60
C ILE A 43 2.51 10.72 -16.37
N ILE A 44 3.69 10.87 -16.97
CA ILE A 44 4.80 9.91 -16.82
C ILE A 44 5.29 9.91 -15.36
N GLY A 45 5.52 11.08 -14.78
CA GLY A 45 5.98 11.21 -13.39
C GLY A 45 4.98 10.63 -12.38
N GLN A 46 3.68 10.92 -12.55
CA GLN A 46 2.62 10.37 -11.71
C GLN A 46 2.46 8.87 -11.91
N GLY A 47 2.60 8.36 -13.14
CA GLY A 47 2.55 6.93 -13.44
C GLY A 47 3.61 6.14 -12.68
N VAL A 48 4.87 6.61 -12.66
CA VAL A 48 5.95 5.97 -11.89
C VAL A 48 5.65 5.98 -10.39
N ILE A 49 5.18 7.11 -9.86
CA ILE A 49 4.81 7.25 -8.44
C ILE A 49 3.68 6.28 -8.07
N ILE A 50 2.65 6.15 -8.92
CA ILE A 50 1.54 5.23 -8.74
C ILE A 50 2.02 3.77 -8.67
N VAL A 51 2.92 3.36 -9.57
CA VAL A 51 3.47 1.98 -9.57
C VAL A 51 4.26 1.71 -8.29
N CYS A 52 5.10 2.66 -7.85
CA CYS A 52 5.85 2.55 -6.60
C CYS A 52 4.92 2.46 -5.37
N LEU A 53 3.90 3.32 -5.29
CA LEU A 53 2.91 3.31 -4.21
C LEU A 53 2.10 2.02 -4.19
N ALA A 54 1.68 1.52 -5.36
CA ALA A 54 0.95 0.27 -5.49
C ALA A 54 1.80 -0.93 -5.04
N ALA A 55 3.09 -0.98 -5.43
CA ALA A 55 4.01 -2.01 -4.99
C ALA A 55 4.22 -1.97 -3.46
N LEU A 56 4.42 -0.78 -2.89
CA LEU A 56 4.55 -0.59 -1.44
C LEU A 56 3.28 -1.00 -0.69
N ALA A 57 2.10 -0.60 -1.18
CA ALA A 57 0.82 -1.00 -0.61
C ALA A 57 0.63 -2.52 -0.63
N LYS A 58 1.06 -3.18 -1.72
CA LYS A 58 1.00 -4.65 -1.83
C LYS A 58 1.93 -5.35 -0.83
N VAL A 59 3.15 -4.83 -0.65
CA VAL A 59 4.13 -5.39 0.31
C VAL A 59 3.67 -5.18 1.75
N ILE A 60 3.22 -3.97 2.10
CA ILE A 60 2.75 -3.63 3.46
C ILE A 60 1.45 -4.37 3.77
N GLY A 61 0.47 -4.35 2.85
CA GLY A 61 -0.79 -5.06 3.01
C GLY A 61 -0.61 -6.57 3.09
N GLY A 62 0.29 -7.15 2.29
CA GLY A 62 0.64 -8.57 2.37
C GLY A 62 1.30 -8.97 3.69
N LYS A 63 2.18 -8.11 4.23
CA LYS A 63 2.77 -8.28 5.57
C LYS A 63 1.72 -8.17 6.68
N GLY A 64 0.85 -7.16 6.61
CA GLY A 64 -0.25 -6.98 7.57
C GLY A 64 -1.22 -8.16 7.57
N TRP A 65 -1.58 -8.66 6.39
CA TRP A 65 -2.46 -9.83 6.25
C TRP A 65 -1.78 -11.11 6.75
N ARG A 66 -0.50 -11.34 6.44
CA ARG A 66 0.26 -12.49 6.98
C ARG A 66 0.42 -12.40 8.50
N ALA A 67 0.61 -11.21 9.06
CA ALA A 67 0.65 -11.01 10.51
C ALA A 67 -0.71 -11.29 11.19
N LEU A 68 -1.83 -11.03 10.50
CA LEU A 68 -3.17 -11.38 10.97
C LEU A 68 -3.49 -12.87 10.82
N LYS A 69 -3.15 -13.50 9.68
CA LYS A 69 -3.36 -14.94 9.43
C LYS A 69 -2.36 -15.84 10.18
N GLY A 70 -1.19 -15.31 10.55
CA GLY A 70 -0.14 -16.01 11.30
C GLY A 70 -0.34 -16.06 12.82
N ALA A 71 -1.57 -15.86 13.31
CA ALA A 71 -1.92 -16.19 14.69
C ALA A 71 -2.06 -17.73 14.86
N PRO A 72 -0.95 -18.47 14.71
CA PRO A 72 -0.47 -19.30 15.82
C PRO A 72 1.06 -19.33 16.02
N GLN A 73 1.85 -18.35 15.55
CA GLN A 73 3.31 -18.37 15.77
C GLN A 73 3.78 -17.83 17.13
N ASP A 74 2.92 -17.20 17.94
CA ASP A 74 3.25 -16.88 19.34
C ASP A 74 2.99 -18.06 20.31
N ALA A 75 2.39 -19.17 19.85
CA ALA A 75 2.23 -20.39 20.66
C ALA A 75 3.47 -21.30 20.61
N LYS A 76 4.27 -21.24 19.53
CA LYS A 76 5.42 -22.14 19.35
C LYS A 76 6.69 -21.66 20.07
N LYS A 77 6.83 -20.35 20.36
CA LYS A 77 7.98 -19.84 21.12
C LYS A 77 7.86 -20.09 22.64
N ASN A 78 6.65 -20.23 23.18
CA ASN A 78 6.43 -20.50 24.60
C ASN A 78 6.35 -22.01 24.94
N ALA A 79 6.40 -22.89 23.93
CA ALA A 79 6.44 -24.34 24.13
C ALA A 79 7.86 -24.93 24.09
N ASP A 80 8.83 -24.17 23.54
CA ASP A 80 10.24 -24.58 23.44
C ASP A 80 11.09 -24.06 24.61
N GLU A 81 10.50 -23.24 25.50
CA GLU A 81 11.15 -22.69 26.71
C GLU A 81 10.57 -23.32 28.00
N ALA A 82 9.76 -24.39 27.84
CA ALA A 82 9.13 -25.15 28.92
C ALA A 82 9.54 -26.64 28.95
N ASP A 83 10.54 -27.03 28.14
CA ASP A 83 11.26 -28.31 28.19
C ASP A 83 12.69 -28.11 28.71
#